data_AF-A0A0D2RN98-F1
#
_entry.id   AF-A0A0D2RN98-F1
#
_cell.length_a   1.000
_cell.length_b   1.000
_cell.length_c   1.000
_cell.angle_alpha   90.00
_cell.angle_beta   90.00
_cell.angle_gamma   90.00
#
_symmetry.space_group_name_H-M   'P 1'
#
loop_
_entity.id
_entity.type
_entity.pdbx_description
1 polymer ?
#
loop_
_entity_poly.entity_id
_entity_poly.type
_entity_poly.pdbx_seq_one_letter_code
_entity_poly.pdbx_strand_id
1 'polypeptide(L)'
;MAEEEMSLSGVSGAFRQVLFISAGASHSVALLSGNIICSWGRGEDGQLGHGDAEDRLSPTRLSALDGHDIISITCGADHTIAYSLSNAEVYSWGWGDFGRLGHGNSSDLFTPQPIKALHGLRIKQIACGDSHCLAVTMEGEVQSWGRNQNGQLGLGTTEDSPVPQKIKAFQGISIKMVAAGAEHTAAISKEGALYGWGWGRYGNLGLGDRNDRLVPEKVSTLNEEKMNIVACGWRHTISVSVIGGLYTYGWSKYGQLGHGDFEDHLVPYKVEALADSSIKQISGGWRHTMALTSDGKLYGWGWNKFGQVGVGDNTDICSPVQVKFPNDQVSCGWRHTLAITEEQNIFSWGRGTNGQLGHGESMDWNFPKIIEALSVEGSSGQQIESSKLDPLSGKSWVSPVERYAVVPGESGQTVHSEKGNGGDVDVPQNDAKRMRM
;
A
#
# COMPACT_ATOMS: atom_id res chain seq x y z
N MET A 1 -50.64 -13.52 -40.04
CA MET A 1 -49.26 -14.01 -40.08
C MET A 1 -48.40 -12.94 -40.68
N ALA A 2 -47.78 -12.15 -39.82
CA ALA A 2 -46.59 -11.34 -40.08
C ALA A 2 -46.13 -10.92 -38.68
N GLU A 3 -45.24 -11.70 -38.09
CA GLU A 3 -44.50 -11.31 -36.89
C GLU A 3 -43.30 -10.48 -37.38
N GLU A 4 -43.24 -9.22 -36.94
CA GLU A 4 -42.04 -8.39 -37.04
C GLU A 4 -41.08 -8.82 -35.92
N GLU A 5 -40.01 -9.53 -36.30
CA GLU A 5 -38.84 -9.70 -35.43
C GLU A 5 -38.10 -8.37 -35.32
N MET A 6 -38.25 -7.74 -34.16
CA MET A 6 -37.50 -6.56 -33.77
C MET A 6 -36.15 -7.01 -33.21
N SER A 7 -35.09 -6.93 -34.03
CA SER A 7 -33.72 -7.24 -33.61
C SER A 7 -33.21 -6.18 -32.62
N LEU A 8 -33.19 -6.52 -31.33
CA LEU A 8 -32.45 -5.77 -30.31
C LEU A 8 -30.97 -6.08 -30.45
N SER A 9 -30.26 -5.30 -31.27
CA SER A 9 -28.79 -5.23 -31.23
C SER A 9 -28.36 -4.43 -30.00
N GLY A 10 -28.42 -5.05 -28.83
CA GLY A 10 -27.75 -4.56 -27.63
C GLY A 10 -26.26 -4.88 -27.74
N VAL A 11 -25.40 -3.86 -27.86
CA VAL A 11 -23.97 -4.01 -27.58
C VAL A 11 -23.86 -4.23 -26.07
N SER A 12 -23.97 -5.48 -25.65
CA SER A 12 -23.65 -5.90 -24.29
C SER A 12 -22.15 -5.69 -24.08
N GLY A 13 -21.77 -4.70 -23.29
CA GLY A 13 -20.38 -4.51 -22.90
C GLY A 13 -19.88 -5.76 -22.20
N ALA A 14 -18.75 -6.33 -22.62
CA ALA A 14 -18.23 -7.54 -22.00
C ALA A 14 -18.00 -7.32 -20.49
N PHE A 15 -18.45 -8.28 -19.67
CA PHE A 15 -18.17 -8.35 -18.24
C PHE A 15 -16.68 -8.17 -17.96
N ARG A 16 -16.32 -7.24 -17.05
CA ARG A 16 -14.92 -6.99 -16.69
C ARG A 16 -14.65 -7.50 -15.28
N GLN A 17 -13.88 -8.59 -15.21
CA GLN A 17 -13.43 -9.19 -13.96
C GLN A 17 -12.37 -8.29 -13.32
N VAL A 18 -12.41 -8.11 -12.00
CA VAL A 18 -11.35 -7.38 -11.29
C VAL A 18 -10.23 -8.33 -10.95
N LEU A 19 -9.05 -8.05 -11.47
CA LEU A 19 -7.88 -8.91 -11.33
C LEU A 19 -7.04 -8.52 -10.11
N PHE A 20 -6.88 -7.22 -9.87
CA PHE A 20 -6.10 -6.68 -8.76
C PHE A 20 -6.72 -5.39 -8.23
N ILE A 21 -6.56 -5.19 -6.93
CA ILE A 21 -6.83 -3.94 -6.23
C ILE A 21 -5.57 -3.49 -5.48
N SER A 22 -5.35 -2.19 -5.41
CA SER A 22 -4.30 -1.60 -4.59
C SER A 22 -4.77 -0.27 -4.00
N ALA A 23 -4.46 -0.06 -2.73
CA ALA A 23 -4.86 1.12 -1.97
C ALA A 23 -3.62 1.88 -1.50
N GLY A 24 -3.56 3.17 -1.78
CA GLY A 24 -2.53 4.08 -1.26
C GLY A 24 -2.98 4.79 0.01
N ALA A 25 -2.41 5.96 0.30
CA ALA A 25 -2.78 6.74 1.48
C ALA A 25 -4.25 7.21 1.41
N SER A 26 -4.62 7.79 0.28
CA SER A 26 -5.94 8.38 0.04
C SER A 26 -6.46 8.12 -1.38
N HIS A 27 -5.91 7.13 -2.08
CA HIS A 27 -6.34 6.75 -3.44
C HIS A 27 -6.44 5.22 -3.57
N SER A 28 -7.14 4.79 -4.60
CA SER A 28 -7.45 3.40 -4.88
C SER A 28 -7.31 3.16 -6.38
N VAL A 29 -6.77 1.99 -6.74
CA VAL A 29 -6.54 1.61 -8.13
C VAL A 29 -6.96 0.14 -8.31
N ALA A 30 -7.58 -0.15 -9.45
CA ALA A 30 -7.97 -1.51 -9.84
C ALA A 30 -7.50 -1.81 -11.27
N LEU A 31 -7.07 -3.07 -11.50
CA LEU A 31 -6.82 -3.62 -12.83
C LEU A 31 -7.93 -4.62 -13.13
N LEU A 32 -8.61 -4.42 -14.26
CA LEU A 32 -9.71 -5.25 -14.73
C LEU A 32 -9.32 -6.04 -15.99
N SER A 33 -10.06 -7.11 -16.28
CA SER A 33 -9.94 -7.88 -17.50
C SER A 33 -10.21 -7.02 -18.75
N GLY A 34 -9.54 -7.37 -19.85
CA GLY A 34 -9.47 -6.51 -21.03
C GLY A 34 -8.51 -5.33 -20.87
N ASN A 35 -7.57 -5.42 -19.92
CA ASN A 35 -6.50 -4.46 -19.68
C ASN A 35 -6.97 -3.03 -19.34
N ILE A 36 -8.04 -2.94 -18.54
CA ILE A 36 -8.61 -1.66 -18.12
C ILE A 36 -8.12 -1.34 -16.72
N ILE A 37 -7.50 -0.17 -16.58
CA ILE A 37 -7.09 0.36 -15.27
C ILE A 37 -8.05 1.45 -14.87
N CYS A 38 -8.43 1.44 -13.60
CA CYS A 38 -9.26 2.48 -13.00
C CYS A 38 -8.61 2.99 -11.74
N SER A 39 -8.76 4.29 -11.50
CA SER A 39 -8.22 4.98 -10.34
C SER A 39 -9.27 5.93 -9.77
N TRP A 40 -9.30 6.05 -8.45
CA TRP A 40 -10.19 6.95 -7.73
C TRP A 40 -9.63 7.36 -6.36
N GLY A 41 -10.24 8.36 -5.73
CA GLY A 41 -9.75 8.98 -4.51
C GLY A 41 -9.06 10.32 -4.75
N ARG A 42 -8.06 10.62 -3.93
CA ARG A 42 -7.28 11.88 -3.99
C ARG A 42 -6.47 11.96 -5.28
N GLY A 43 -6.57 13.08 -6.01
CA GLY A 43 -5.86 13.32 -7.27
C GLY A 43 -4.81 14.43 -7.25
N GLU A 44 -4.72 15.18 -6.16
CA GLU A 44 -3.94 16.42 -6.05
C GLU A 44 -2.45 16.28 -6.40
N ASP A 45 -1.82 15.15 -6.08
CA ASP A 45 -0.40 14.89 -6.36
C ASP A 45 -0.22 14.13 -7.69
N GLY A 46 -1.28 13.98 -8.48
CA GLY A 46 -1.29 13.29 -9.76
C GLY A 46 -1.38 11.77 -9.66
N GLN A 47 -1.56 11.20 -8.46
CA GLN A 47 -1.54 9.75 -8.21
C GLN A 47 -2.67 8.97 -8.92
N LEU A 48 -3.66 9.65 -9.50
CA LEU A 48 -4.68 9.02 -10.33
C LEU A 48 -4.29 8.93 -11.81
N GLY A 49 -3.30 9.69 -12.28
CA GLY A 49 -2.77 9.55 -13.64
C GLY A 49 -3.63 10.13 -14.78
N HIS A 50 -4.70 10.85 -14.46
CA HIS A 50 -5.69 11.35 -15.45
C HIS A 50 -5.26 12.61 -16.23
N GLY A 51 -4.10 13.18 -15.91
CA GLY A 51 -3.60 14.43 -16.50
C GLY A 51 -4.04 15.70 -15.78
N ASP A 52 -4.79 15.58 -14.69
CA ASP A 52 -5.29 16.66 -13.85
C ASP A 52 -5.14 16.32 -12.36
N ALA A 53 -5.33 17.32 -11.50
CA ALA A 53 -5.15 17.22 -10.04
C ALA A 53 -6.46 16.98 -9.27
N GLU A 54 -7.54 16.58 -9.96
CA GLU A 54 -8.87 16.50 -9.36
C GLU A 54 -9.10 15.16 -8.66
N ASP A 55 -9.74 15.21 -7.48
CA ASP A 55 -10.23 14.02 -6.80
C ASP A 55 -11.33 13.33 -7.64
N ARG A 56 -11.36 12.00 -7.60
CA ARG A 56 -12.37 11.19 -8.31
C ARG A 56 -13.17 10.40 -7.29
N LEU A 57 -14.45 10.71 -7.15
CA LEU A 57 -15.32 10.06 -6.15
C LEU A 57 -15.79 8.66 -6.57
N SER A 58 -15.60 8.30 -7.84
CA SER A 58 -15.97 7.01 -8.43
C SER A 58 -14.80 6.47 -9.27
N PRO A 59 -14.68 5.14 -9.43
CA PRO A 59 -13.71 4.53 -10.32
C PRO A 59 -13.73 5.18 -11.70
N THR A 60 -12.60 5.75 -12.10
CA THR A 60 -12.45 6.48 -13.37
C THR A 60 -11.40 5.77 -14.23
N ARG A 61 -11.69 5.54 -15.51
CA ARG A 61 -10.78 4.81 -16.39
C ARG A 61 -9.53 5.64 -16.69
N LEU A 62 -8.37 5.02 -16.50
CA LEU A 62 -7.06 5.59 -16.81
C LEU A 62 -6.67 5.27 -18.27
N SER A 63 -7.15 6.08 -19.22
CA SER A 63 -6.95 5.83 -20.65
C SER A 63 -5.50 5.92 -21.13
N ALA A 64 -4.62 6.58 -20.36
CA ALA A 64 -3.21 6.71 -20.70
C ALA A 64 -2.45 5.36 -20.75
N LEU A 65 -3.03 4.28 -20.20
CA LEU A 65 -2.45 2.93 -20.22
C LEU A 65 -3.26 1.94 -21.07
N ASP A 66 -4.26 2.42 -21.83
CA ASP A 66 -5.03 1.56 -22.72
C ASP A 66 -4.11 0.93 -23.79
N GLY A 67 -4.10 -0.41 -23.87
CA GLY A 67 -3.28 -1.15 -24.84
C GLY A 67 -1.81 -1.33 -24.45
N HIS A 68 -1.44 -1.02 -23.20
CA HIS A 68 -0.08 -1.21 -22.69
C HIS A 68 0.16 -2.58 -22.04
N ASP A 69 -0.82 -3.49 -22.08
CA ASP A 69 -0.73 -4.87 -21.55
C ASP A 69 -0.26 -4.93 -20.08
N ILE A 70 -0.72 -3.99 -19.27
CA ILE A 70 -0.45 -3.99 -17.83
C ILE A 70 -0.95 -5.27 -17.16
N ILE A 71 -0.10 -5.90 -16.34
CA ILE A 71 -0.44 -7.13 -15.61
C ILE A 71 -0.49 -6.93 -14.10
N SER A 72 -0.08 -5.77 -13.59
CA SER A 72 -0.07 -5.47 -12.16
C SER A 72 -0.03 -3.97 -11.92
N ILE A 73 -0.59 -3.58 -10.78
CA ILE A 73 -0.66 -2.22 -10.25
C ILE A 73 -0.26 -2.25 -8.78
N THR A 74 0.40 -1.19 -8.30
CA THR A 74 0.81 -1.07 -6.90
C THR A 74 0.83 0.41 -6.50
N CYS A 75 0.06 0.73 -5.47
CA CYS A 75 0.05 2.06 -4.86
C CYS A 75 1.16 2.16 -3.82
N GLY A 76 1.89 3.27 -3.82
CA GLY A 76 2.53 3.78 -2.60
C GLY A 76 1.59 4.73 -1.86
N ALA A 77 2.11 5.58 -0.97
CA ALA A 77 1.28 6.56 -0.28
C ALA A 77 0.55 7.50 -1.26
N ASP A 78 1.31 8.27 -2.05
CA ASP A 78 0.78 9.28 -2.98
C ASP A 78 1.39 9.14 -4.39
N HIS A 79 1.66 7.91 -4.80
CA HIS A 79 2.09 7.57 -6.15
C HIS A 79 1.63 6.17 -6.52
N THR A 80 1.64 5.86 -7.82
CA THR A 80 1.22 4.56 -8.33
C THR A 80 2.23 4.06 -9.35
N ILE A 81 2.43 2.74 -9.35
CA ILE A 81 3.26 2.03 -10.31
C ILE A 81 2.44 0.95 -11.00
N ALA A 82 2.65 0.78 -12.30
CA ALA A 82 2.10 -0.32 -13.09
C ALA A 82 3.21 -0.95 -13.93
N TYR A 83 3.08 -2.21 -14.33
CA TYR A 83 4.04 -2.81 -15.26
C TYR A 83 3.43 -3.81 -16.23
N SER A 84 4.08 -3.93 -17.38
CA SER A 84 3.75 -4.86 -18.47
C SER A 84 4.89 -5.85 -18.66
N LEU A 85 4.58 -7.14 -18.65
CA LEU A 85 5.55 -8.19 -18.89
C LEU A 85 5.82 -8.40 -20.38
N SER A 86 4.82 -8.21 -21.25
CA SER A 86 4.98 -8.33 -22.72
C SER A 86 5.84 -7.19 -23.27
N ASN A 87 5.63 -5.97 -22.78
CA ASN A 87 6.37 -4.79 -23.22
C ASN A 87 7.69 -4.61 -22.46
N ALA A 88 7.90 -5.34 -21.36
CA ALA A 88 9.04 -5.18 -20.45
C ALA A 88 9.20 -3.71 -19.99
N GLU A 89 8.09 -3.09 -19.62
CA GLU A 89 8.01 -1.69 -19.21
C GLU A 89 7.36 -1.56 -17.82
N VAL A 90 7.89 -0.62 -17.05
CA VAL A 90 7.33 -0.20 -15.75
C VAL A 90 6.98 1.26 -15.88
N TYR A 91 5.79 1.65 -15.42
CA TYR A 91 5.28 3.01 -15.45
C TYR A 91 5.07 3.53 -14.04
N SER A 92 5.32 4.80 -13.81
CA SER A 92 5.03 5.47 -12.54
C SER A 92 4.46 6.86 -12.74
N TRP A 93 3.63 7.28 -11.80
CA TRP A 93 3.04 8.61 -11.72
C TRP A 93 2.64 8.95 -10.28
N GLY A 94 2.33 10.21 -10.01
CA GLY A 94 2.04 10.77 -8.70
C GLY A 94 3.12 11.71 -8.18
N TRP A 95 3.27 11.78 -6.86
CA TRP A 95 4.22 12.67 -6.19
C TRP A 95 5.68 12.27 -6.48
N GLY A 96 6.50 13.23 -6.91
CA GLY A 96 7.87 13.02 -7.38
C GLY A 96 8.97 13.12 -6.33
N ASP A 97 8.68 13.70 -5.16
CA ASP A 97 9.69 14.01 -4.14
C ASP A 97 10.53 12.80 -3.74
N PHE A 98 11.82 13.05 -3.48
CA PHE A 98 12.86 12.05 -3.19
C PHE A 98 13.13 11.08 -4.37
N GLY A 99 12.56 11.34 -5.54
CA GLY A 99 12.74 10.52 -6.73
C GLY A 99 12.02 9.18 -6.66
N ARG A 100 10.93 9.08 -5.90
CA ARG A 100 10.13 7.85 -5.75
C ARG A 100 9.53 7.32 -7.06
N LEU A 101 9.48 8.15 -8.10
CA LEU A 101 9.05 7.75 -9.44
C LEU A 101 10.19 7.16 -10.30
N GLY A 102 11.46 7.23 -9.87
CA GLY A 102 12.55 6.52 -10.55
C GLY A 102 13.03 7.10 -11.88
N HIS A 103 12.63 8.34 -12.24
CA HIS A 103 12.96 8.97 -13.53
C HIS A 103 14.24 9.82 -13.54
N GLY A 104 15.05 9.78 -12.48
CA GLY A 104 16.28 10.58 -12.36
C GLY A 104 16.08 12.03 -11.97
N ASN A 105 14.89 12.39 -11.48
CA ASN A 105 14.53 13.70 -10.95
C ASN A 105 13.45 13.55 -9.86
N SER A 106 12.94 14.67 -9.35
CA SER A 106 11.88 14.70 -8.32
C SER A 106 10.61 15.43 -8.79
N SER A 107 10.32 15.41 -10.09
CA SER A 107 9.12 16.05 -10.64
C SER A 107 7.88 15.17 -10.46
N ASP A 108 6.78 15.80 -10.09
CA ASP A 108 5.46 15.16 -10.04
C ASP A 108 4.98 14.81 -11.44
N LEU A 109 4.25 13.70 -11.57
CA LEU A 109 3.72 13.23 -12.83
C LEU A 109 2.22 12.98 -12.72
N PHE A 110 1.45 13.70 -13.51
CA PHE A 110 -0.01 13.58 -13.56
C PHE A 110 -0.48 12.57 -14.61
N THR A 111 0.44 11.98 -15.37
CA THR A 111 0.18 10.89 -16.31
C THR A 111 1.27 9.82 -16.17
N PRO A 112 0.95 8.54 -16.37
CA PRO A 112 1.92 7.44 -16.37
C PRO A 112 3.08 7.70 -17.31
N GLN A 113 4.32 7.55 -16.83
CA GLN A 113 5.54 7.62 -17.65
C GLN A 113 6.40 6.37 -17.44
N PRO A 114 7.07 5.85 -18.48
CA PRO A 114 7.93 4.69 -18.35
C PRO A 114 9.22 5.00 -17.57
N ILE A 115 9.56 4.14 -16.62
CA ILE A 115 10.82 4.14 -15.87
C ILE A 115 11.91 3.54 -16.76
N LYS A 116 12.59 4.39 -17.52
CA LYS A 116 13.62 3.98 -18.51
C LYS A 116 14.68 3.04 -17.95
N ALA A 117 15.06 3.20 -16.68
CA ALA A 117 16.08 2.37 -16.03
C ALA A 117 15.65 0.90 -15.81
N LEU A 118 14.35 0.60 -15.86
CA LEU A 118 13.81 -0.76 -15.73
C LEU A 118 13.44 -1.40 -17.08
N HIS A 119 13.58 -0.67 -18.19
CA HIS A 119 13.22 -1.18 -19.51
C HIS A 119 14.01 -2.46 -19.85
N GLY A 120 13.30 -3.47 -20.35
CA GLY A 120 13.88 -4.76 -20.73
C GLY A 120 14.10 -5.73 -19.55
N LEU A 121 13.87 -5.30 -18.31
CA LEU A 121 13.91 -6.20 -17.16
C LEU A 121 12.58 -6.94 -17.03
N ARG A 122 12.67 -8.25 -16.79
CA ARG A 122 11.50 -9.08 -16.51
C ARG A 122 11.09 -8.93 -15.05
N ILE A 123 10.14 -8.04 -14.79
CA ILE A 123 9.65 -7.78 -13.44
C ILE A 123 8.73 -8.92 -12.95
N LYS A 124 8.99 -9.38 -11.73
CA LYS A 124 8.19 -10.37 -11.01
C LYS A 124 7.22 -9.71 -10.03
N GLN A 125 7.68 -8.70 -9.29
CA GLN A 125 6.88 -7.99 -8.28
C GLN A 125 7.44 -6.58 -8.09
N ILE A 126 6.55 -5.62 -7.80
CA ILE A 126 6.89 -4.30 -7.30
C ILE A 126 6.28 -4.12 -5.91
N ALA A 127 6.98 -3.41 -5.02
CA ALA A 127 6.43 -2.91 -3.77
C ALA A 127 6.70 -1.42 -3.63
N CYS A 128 5.73 -0.68 -3.10
CA CYS A 128 5.81 0.76 -2.89
C CYS A 128 5.53 1.07 -1.42
N GLY A 129 6.41 1.87 -0.81
CA GLY A 129 6.21 2.45 0.52
C GLY A 129 5.68 3.88 0.43
N ASP A 130 5.97 4.69 1.45
CA ASP A 130 5.59 6.11 1.42
C ASP A 130 6.34 6.88 0.33
N SER A 131 7.65 6.68 0.26
CA SER A 131 8.56 7.46 -0.60
C SER A 131 9.69 6.65 -1.21
N HIS A 132 9.59 5.31 -1.18
CA HIS A 132 10.57 4.42 -1.80
C HIS A 132 9.88 3.22 -2.43
N CYS A 133 10.52 2.63 -3.43
CA CYS A 133 9.98 1.51 -4.19
C CYS A 133 11.05 0.45 -4.42
N LEU A 134 10.60 -0.79 -4.63
CA LEU A 134 11.44 -1.92 -4.96
C LEU A 134 10.83 -2.70 -6.12
N ALA A 135 11.69 -3.23 -6.98
CA ALA A 135 11.33 -4.16 -8.04
C ALA A 135 12.14 -5.45 -7.91
N VAL A 136 11.45 -6.58 -7.89
CA VAL A 136 12.04 -7.93 -7.93
C VAL A 136 11.96 -8.43 -9.36
N THR A 137 13.06 -8.91 -9.93
CA THR A 137 13.08 -9.51 -11.26
C THR A 137 12.69 -11.00 -11.20
N MET A 138 12.42 -11.62 -12.35
CA MET A 138 12.12 -13.06 -12.44
C MET A 138 13.29 -13.94 -11.96
N GLU A 139 14.52 -13.45 -12.09
CA GLU A 139 15.75 -14.07 -11.61
C GLU A 139 15.90 -13.94 -10.07
N GLY A 140 15.10 -13.08 -9.45
CA GLY A 140 15.13 -12.80 -8.01
C GLY A 140 16.14 -11.74 -7.61
N GLU A 141 16.59 -10.91 -8.56
CA GLU A 141 17.37 -9.71 -8.24
C GLU A 141 16.44 -8.60 -7.75
N VAL A 142 16.96 -7.69 -6.92
CA VAL A 142 16.17 -6.57 -6.38
C VAL A 142 16.80 -5.24 -6.78
N GLN A 143 15.98 -4.34 -7.30
CA GLN A 143 16.30 -2.94 -7.48
C GLN A 143 15.47 -2.06 -6.55
N SER A 144 16.04 -0.96 -6.06
CA SER A 144 15.38 0.00 -5.18
C SER A 144 15.67 1.45 -5.59
N TRP A 145 14.71 2.34 -5.33
CA TRP A 145 14.82 3.79 -5.57
C TRP A 145 13.89 4.59 -4.67
N GLY A 146 14.09 5.92 -4.65
CA GLY A 146 13.36 6.88 -3.82
C GLY A 146 14.16 7.36 -2.61
N ARG A 147 13.44 7.67 -1.54
CA ARG A 147 13.97 8.14 -0.25
C ARG A 147 14.81 7.06 0.44
N ASN A 148 15.94 7.45 1.03
CA ASN A 148 16.89 6.54 1.67
C ASN A 148 17.47 7.06 3.00
N GLN A 149 16.88 8.09 3.63
CA GLN A 149 17.45 8.72 4.83
C GLN A 149 17.70 7.76 6.00
N ASN A 150 17.05 6.59 6.04
CA ASN A 150 17.22 5.56 7.06
C ASN A 150 17.76 4.24 6.49
N GLY A 151 18.25 4.25 5.24
CA GLY A 151 18.80 3.06 4.60
C GLY A 151 17.77 2.12 3.97
N GLN A 152 16.51 2.54 3.81
CA GLN A 152 15.42 1.72 3.27
C GLN A 152 15.63 1.25 1.83
N LEU A 153 16.58 1.83 1.07
CA LEU A 153 16.94 1.30 -0.23
C LEU A 153 17.86 0.07 -0.13
N GLY A 154 18.47 -0.21 1.02
CA GLY A 154 19.35 -1.36 1.23
C GLY A 154 20.70 -1.24 0.50
N LEU A 155 21.10 -0.03 0.11
CA LEU A 155 22.29 0.25 -0.71
C LEU A 155 23.57 0.46 0.11
N GLY A 156 23.50 0.36 1.44
CA GLY A 156 24.64 0.63 2.34
C GLY A 156 24.95 2.11 2.55
N THR A 157 24.03 2.99 2.15
CA THR A 157 24.14 4.46 2.25
C THR A 157 22.82 5.03 2.75
N THR A 158 22.81 6.33 3.06
CA THR A 158 21.59 7.10 3.40
C THR A 158 21.20 8.11 2.32
N GLU A 159 21.80 8.00 1.13
CA GLU A 159 21.57 8.92 0.01
C GLU A 159 20.34 8.47 -0.79
N ASP A 160 19.42 9.40 -1.03
CA ASP A 160 18.24 9.18 -1.88
C ASP A 160 18.69 8.78 -3.30
N SER A 161 17.94 7.90 -3.95
CA SER A 161 18.26 7.45 -5.30
C SER A 161 17.10 7.76 -6.25
N PRO A 162 17.22 8.75 -7.15
CA PRO A 162 16.13 9.09 -8.06
C PRO A 162 15.99 8.11 -9.24
N VAL A 163 16.83 7.07 -9.31
CA VAL A 163 16.75 5.98 -10.29
C VAL A 163 16.88 4.63 -9.59
N PRO A 164 16.28 3.55 -10.14
CA PRO A 164 16.52 2.18 -9.71
C PRO A 164 17.99 1.81 -9.60
N GLN A 165 18.39 1.26 -8.46
CA GLN A 165 19.72 0.71 -8.22
C GLN A 165 19.63 -0.71 -7.66
N LYS A 166 20.51 -1.59 -8.14
CA LYS A 166 20.56 -2.99 -7.68
C LYS A 166 21.07 -3.10 -6.24
N ILE A 167 20.34 -3.83 -5.40
CA ILE A 167 20.75 -4.16 -4.03
C ILE A 167 21.80 -5.27 -4.08
N LYS A 168 23.09 -4.88 -4.04
CA LYS A 168 24.22 -5.84 -4.12
C LYS A 168 24.29 -6.80 -2.92
N ALA A 169 23.72 -6.43 -1.78
CA ALA A 169 23.68 -7.30 -0.59
C ALA A 169 22.95 -8.62 -0.82
N PHE A 170 22.07 -8.71 -1.83
CA PHE A 170 21.40 -9.95 -2.22
C PHE A 170 22.15 -10.76 -3.30
N GLN A 171 23.41 -10.44 -3.59
CA GLN A 171 24.18 -11.23 -4.54
C GLN A 171 24.27 -12.70 -4.10
N GLY A 172 23.81 -13.62 -4.96
CA GLY A 172 23.74 -15.05 -4.65
C GLY A 172 22.49 -15.48 -3.87
N ILE A 173 21.59 -14.55 -3.53
CA ILE A 173 20.34 -14.83 -2.83
C ILE A 173 19.17 -14.49 -3.77
N SER A 174 18.42 -15.50 -4.21
CA SER A 174 17.25 -15.25 -5.07
C SER A 174 16.06 -14.81 -4.22
N ILE A 175 15.60 -13.58 -4.42
CA ILE A 175 14.48 -13.00 -3.69
C ILE A 175 13.14 -13.46 -4.29
N LYS A 176 12.24 -13.88 -3.41
CA LYS A 176 10.88 -14.27 -3.76
C LYS A 176 9.99 -13.05 -3.87
N MET A 177 9.99 -12.21 -2.84
CA MET A 177 9.13 -11.04 -2.73
C MET A 177 9.69 -9.99 -1.77
N VAL A 178 9.20 -8.76 -1.90
CA VAL A 178 9.51 -7.60 -1.09
C VAL A 178 8.23 -6.91 -0.60
N ALA A 179 8.33 -6.18 0.50
CA ALA A 179 7.30 -5.30 1.04
C ALA A 179 7.95 -4.02 1.57
N ALA A 180 7.24 -2.90 1.49
CA ALA A 180 7.74 -1.58 1.86
C ALA A 180 6.73 -0.87 2.76
N GLY A 181 7.18 -0.38 3.91
CA GLY A 181 6.40 0.50 4.78
C GLY A 181 6.74 1.97 4.56
N ALA A 182 6.67 2.78 5.61
CA ALA A 182 7.00 4.21 5.51
C ALA A 182 8.45 4.43 5.04
N GLU A 183 9.38 3.91 5.85
CA GLU A 183 10.83 4.08 5.70
C GLU A 183 11.54 2.78 6.10
N HIS A 184 10.86 1.64 6.01
CA HIS A 184 11.44 0.33 6.24
C HIS A 184 11.01 -0.64 5.14
N THR A 185 11.75 -1.72 5.00
CA THR A 185 11.56 -2.69 3.94
C THR A 185 11.79 -4.08 4.48
N ALA A 186 11.03 -5.03 3.96
CA ALA A 186 11.20 -6.44 4.26
C ALA A 186 11.25 -7.26 2.97
N ALA A 187 11.90 -8.41 3.02
CA ALA A 187 11.96 -9.34 1.91
C ALA A 187 11.97 -10.79 2.36
N ILE A 188 11.50 -11.68 1.48
CA ILE A 188 11.59 -13.12 1.66
C ILE A 188 12.40 -13.70 0.50
N SER A 189 13.41 -14.51 0.79
CA SER A 189 14.13 -15.27 -0.24
C SER A 189 13.32 -16.48 -0.73
N LYS A 190 13.67 -17.05 -1.89
CA LYS A 190 13.04 -18.29 -2.38
C LYS A 190 13.12 -19.45 -1.36
N GLU A 191 14.15 -19.44 -0.51
CA GLU A 191 14.35 -20.45 0.53
C GLU A 191 13.60 -20.18 1.83
N GLY A 192 12.82 -19.10 1.87
CA GLY A 192 11.97 -18.73 3.00
C GLY A 192 12.67 -17.93 4.10
N ALA A 193 13.87 -17.40 3.84
CA ALA A 193 14.54 -16.52 4.79
C ALA A 193 13.94 -15.11 4.75
N LEU A 194 13.56 -14.59 5.91
CA LEU A 194 13.04 -13.23 6.10
C LEU A 194 14.19 -12.24 6.34
N TYR A 195 14.11 -11.08 5.71
CA TYR A 195 15.05 -9.97 5.85
C TYR A 195 14.31 -8.68 6.19
N GLY A 196 14.95 -7.81 6.97
CA GLY A 196 14.46 -6.47 7.29
C GLY A 196 15.58 -5.42 7.18
N TRP A 197 15.26 -4.24 6.67
CA TRP A 197 16.16 -3.08 6.68
C TRP A 197 15.43 -1.73 6.58
N GLY A 198 16.18 -0.63 6.67
CA GLY A 198 15.66 0.72 6.77
C GLY A 198 15.51 1.17 8.23
N TRP A 199 14.50 2.01 8.48
CA TRP A 199 14.16 2.56 9.79
C TRP A 199 13.68 1.46 10.75
N GLY A 200 14.30 1.35 11.93
CA GLY A 200 14.05 0.24 12.86
C GLY A 200 13.55 0.62 14.25
N ARG A 201 13.24 1.90 14.52
CA ARG A 201 13.05 2.39 15.90
C ARG A 201 11.88 1.78 16.67
N TYR A 202 10.88 1.19 15.99
CA TYR A 202 9.78 0.48 16.64
C TYR A 202 9.95 -1.05 16.60
N GLY A 203 11.12 -1.57 16.23
CA GLY A 203 11.35 -3.01 16.12
C GLY A 203 10.77 -3.66 14.87
N ASN A 204 10.25 -2.85 13.94
CA ASN A 204 9.61 -3.25 12.69
C ASN A 204 10.58 -3.85 11.66
N LEU A 205 11.83 -4.15 12.03
CA LEU A 205 12.75 -4.96 11.23
C LEU A 205 12.77 -6.42 11.69
N GLY A 206 12.27 -6.72 12.89
CA GLY A 206 12.24 -8.07 13.44
C GLY A 206 13.60 -8.59 13.92
N LEU A 207 14.59 -7.71 14.07
CA LEU A 207 16.00 -8.06 14.36
C LEU A 207 16.32 -8.10 15.86
N GLY A 208 15.34 -7.87 16.74
CA GLY A 208 15.52 -7.90 18.19
C GLY A 208 16.08 -6.61 18.80
N ASP A 209 16.18 -5.54 18.01
CA ASP A 209 16.60 -4.21 18.47
C ASP A 209 15.81 -3.09 17.80
N ARG A 210 16.17 -1.83 18.12
CA ARG A 210 15.55 -0.62 17.59
C ARG A 210 16.48 0.18 16.67
N ASN A 211 17.47 -0.46 16.04
CA ASN A 211 18.46 0.22 15.21
C ASN A 211 18.09 0.15 13.72
N ASP A 212 18.40 1.21 12.98
CA ASP A 212 18.25 1.23 11.53
C ASP A 212 19.28 0.30 10.86
N ARG A 213 18.95 -0.26 9.70
CA ARG A 213 19.88 -1.07 8.89
C ARG A 213 20.00 -0.49 7.49
N LEU A 214 21.24 -0.23 7.05
CA LEU A 214 21.49 0.33 5.71
C LEU A 214 21.56 -0.73 4.60
N VAL A 215 21.60 -2.00 4.99
CA VAL A 215 21.58 -3.16 4.09
C VAL A 215 20.62 -4.21 4.65
N PRO A 216 20.02 -5.07 3.80
CA PRO A 216 19.21 -6.20 4.24
C PRO A 216 19.91 -7.07 5.29
N GLU A 217 19.28 -7.26 6.44
CA GLU A 217 19.75 -8.17 7.49
C GLU A 217 18.74 -9.29 7.70
N LYS A 218 19.23 -10.52 7.87
CA LYS A 218 18.39 -11.70 8.03
C LYS A 218 17.80 -11.78 9.45
N VAL A 219 16.50 -11.99 9.55
CA VAL A 219 15.82 -12.25 10.81
C VAL A 219 16.13 -13.68 11.27
N SER A 220 16.76 -13.82 12.45
CA SER A 220 17.26 -15.11 12.96
C SER A 220 16.40 -15.76 14.05
N THR A 221 15.38 -15.08 14.57
CA THR A 221 14.59 -15.53 15.73
C THR A 221 13.45 -16.50 15.40
N LEU A 222 13.35 -16.94 14.15
CA LEU A 222 12.24 -17.76 13.65
C LEU A 222 12.42 -19.27 13.85
N ASN A 223 13.44 -19.74 14.58
CA ASN A 223 13.67 -21.15 14.91
C ASN A 223 13.50 -22.10 13.69
N GLU A 224 14.14 -21.76 12.56
CA GLU A 224 14.08 -22.49 11.28
C GLU A 224 12.73 -22.45 10.52
N GLU A 225 11.71 -21.76 11.04
CA GLU A 225 10.46 -21.55 10.33
C GLU A 225 10.67 -20.69 9.08
N LYS A 226 10.23 -21.23 7.94
CA LYS A 226 10.34 -20.56 6.63
C LYS A 226 9.14 -19.67 6.40
N MET A 227 9.43 -18.45 5.96
CA MET A 227 8.41 -17.46 5.60
C MET A 227 7.98 -17.60 4.15
N ASN A 228 6.69 -17.38 3.90
CA ASN A 228 6.05 -17.51 2.60
C ASN A 228 5.58 -16.15 2.07
N ILE A 229 5.00 -15.30 2.92
CA ILE A 229 4.42 -14.00 2.56
C ILE A 229 4.89 -12.95 3.56
N VAL A 230 5.19 -11.74 3.09
CA VAL A 230 5.47 -10.57 3.93
C VAL A 230 4.70 -9.35 3.40
N ALA A 231 4.17 -8.56 4.32
CA ALA A 231 3.57 -7.26 4.06
C ALA A 231 4.05 -6.26 5.11
N CYS A 232 4.07 -4.98 4.73
CA CYS A 232 4.38 -3.89 5.64
C CYS A 232 3.14 -3.01 5.76
N GLY A 233 2.78 -2.63 6.98
CA GLY A 233 2.07 -1.38 7.17
C GLY A 233 3.05 -0.24 7.30
N TRP A 234 2.61 0.89 7.87
CA TRP A 234 3.47 2.07 7.96
C TRP A 234 4.73 1.85 8.81
N ARG A 235 4.56 1.36 10.04
CA ARG A 235 5.64 1.10 11.02
C ARG A 235 5.52 -0.27 11.70
N HIS A 236 4.85 -1.21 11.05
CA HIS A 236 4.75 -2.59 11.49
C HIS A 236 4.88 -3.52 10.28
N THR A 237 5.21 -4.77 10.55
CA THR A 237 5.45 -5.78 9.53
C THR A 237 4.69 -7.04 9.90
N ILE A 238 4.16 -7.70 8.87
CA ILE A 238 3.35 -8.90 8.98
C ILE A 238 4.02 -9.96 8.10
N SER A 239 4.20 -11.16 8.60
CA SER A 239 4.70 -12.28 7.82
C SER A 239 3.90 -13.55 8.08
N VAL A 240 3.76 -14.37 7.05
CA VAL A 240 3.09 -15.67 7.14
C VAL A 240 4.10 -16.75 6.79
N SER A 241 4.16 -17.80 7.61
CA SER A 241 5.03 -18.94 7.36
C SER A 241 4.49 -19.88 6.27
N VAL A 242 5.31 -20.83 5.82
CA VAL A 242 4.90 -21.84 4.83
C VAL A 242 3.75 -22.71 5.33
N ILE A 243 3.63 -22.90 6.66
CA ILE A 243 2.53 -23.66 7.27
C ILE A 243 1.30 -22.79 7.60
N GLY A 244 1.29 -21.52 7.19
CA GLY A 244 0.16 -20.60 7.38
C GLY A 244 0.14 -19.84 8.70
N GLY A 245 1.18 -19.96 9.53
CA GLY A 245 1.30 -19.25 10.81
C GLY A 245 1.52 -17.75 10.61
N LEU A 246 0.72 -16.92 11.29
CA LEU A 246 0.78 -15.47 11.22
C LEU A 246 1.69 -14.88 12.29
N TYR A 247 2.59 -14.00 11.87
CA TYR A 247 3.52 -13.27 12.73
C TYR A 247 3.42 -11.76 12.48
N THR A 248 3.49 -10.97 13.54
CA THR A 248 3.49 -9.51 13.49
C THR A 248 4.59 -8.97 14.39
N TYR A 249 5.16 -7.82 14.01
CA TYR A 249 6.21 -7.13 14.75
C TYR A 249 6.31 -5.66 14.35
N GLY A 250 6.93 -4.85 15.19
CA GLY A 250 7.00 -3.41 15.05
C GLY A 250 6.09 -2.67 16.02
N TRP A 251 5.45 -1.62 15.51
CA TRP A 251 4.65 -0.69 16.32
C TRP A 251 3.25 -1.22 16.63
N SER A 252 2.80 -1.14 17.89
CA SER A 252 1.44 -1.56 18.29
C SER A 252 0.63 -0.51 19.09
N LYS A 253 0.96 0.78 19.00
CA LYS A 253 0.22 1.84 19.73
C LYS A 253 -1.31 1.81 19.52
N TYR A 254 -1.79 1.27 18.40
CA TYR A 254 -3.21 1.15 18.07
C TYR A 254 -3.68 -0.31 18.03
N GLY A 255 -2.88 -1.25 18.56
CA GLY A 255 -3.18 -2.67 18.59
C GLY A 255 -3.00 -3.37 17.24
N GLN A 256 -2.35 -2.73 16.27
CA GLN A 256 -2.20 -3.25 14.90
C GLN A 256 -1.34 -4.51 14.78
N LEU A 257 -0.66 -4.94 15.84
CA LEU A 257 0.00 -6.24 15.87
C LEU A 257 -0.97 -7.39 16.21
N GLY A 258 -2.10 -7.12 16.87
CA GLY A 258 -3.16 -8.11 17.06
C GLY A 258 -2.96 -9.08 18.23
N HIS A 259 -2.16 -8.73 19.23
CA HIS A 259 -1.83 -9.61 20.37
C HIS A 259 -2.72 -9.43 21.61
N GLY A 260 -3.74 -8.57 21.55
CA GLY A 260 -4.63 -8.27 22.66
C GLY A 260 -4.14 -7.13 23.56
N ASP A 261 -3.05 -6.47 23.20
CA ASP A 261 -2.45 -5.34 23.89
C ASP A 261 -1.95 -4.27 22.90
N PHE A 262 -1.16 -3.31 23.40
CA PHE A 262 -0.62 -2.19 22.63
C PHE A 262 0.93 -2.17 22.63
N GLU A 263 1.56 -3.31 22.92
CA GLU A 263 3.01 -3.41 23.08
C GLU A 263 3.73 -3.62 21.75
N ASP A 264 4.88 -2.95 21.58
CA ASP A 264 5.74 -3.15 20.43
C ASP A 264 6.46 -4.50 20.52
N HIS A 265 6.60 -5.21 19.41
CA HIS A 265 7.41 -6.44 19.33
C HIS A 265 8.63 -6.22 18.43
N LEU A 266 9.84 -6.49 18.97
CA LEU A 266 11.11 -6.28 18.26
C LEU A 266 11.52 -7.46 17.36
N VAL A 267 10.81 -8.57 17.48
CA VAL A 267 11.01 -9.83 16.74
C VAL A 267 9.65 -10.32 16.27
N PRO A 268 9.56 -11.11 15.19
CA PRO A 268 8.31 -11.71 14.76
C PRO A 268 7.64 -12.47 15.90
N TYR A 269 6.42 -12.07 16.26
CA TYR A 269 5.65 -12.67 17.32
C TYR A 269 4.36 -13.27 16.77
N LYS A 270 4.03 -14.49 17.18
CA LYS A 270 2.92 -15.23 16.62
C LYS A 270 1.59 -14.64 17.09
N VAL A 271 0.65 -14.47 16.17
CA VAL A 271 -0.72 -14.03 16.50
C VAL A 271 -1.53 -15.25 16.95
N GLU A 272 -1.46 -15.59 18.24
CA GLU A 272 -2.09 -16.82 18.78
C GLU A 272 -3.61 -16.88 18.57
N ALA A 273 -4.29 -15.74 18.50
CA ALA A 273 -5.72 -15.68 18.20
C ALA A 273 -6.10 -16.28 16.83
N LEU A 274 -5.13 -16.43 15.92
CA LEU A 274 -5.29 -17.04 14.60
C LEU A 274 -4.40 -18.29 14.41
N ALA A 275 -3.92 -18.91 15.49
CA ALA A 275 -3.02 -20.07 15.41
C ALA A 275 -3.62 -21.28 14.67
N ASP A 276 -4.95 -21.46 14.76
CA ASP A 276 -5.69 -22.54 14.11
C ASP A 276 -6.18 -22.18 12.69
N SER A 277 -5.86 -20.97 12.21
CA SER A 277 -6.23 -20.49 10.88
C SER A 277 -5.02 -20.51 9.95
N SER A 278 -5.20 -21.02 8.74
CA SER A 278 -4.17 -20.94 7.70
C SER A 278 -4.32 -19.64 6.91
N ILE A 279 -3.39 -18.71 7.05
CA ILE A 279 -3.45 -17.40 6.36
C ILE A 279 -2.99 -17.51 4.90
N LYS A 280 -3.80 -17.03 3.94
CA LYS A 280 -3.48 -16.99 2.50
C LYS A 280 -3.00 -15.62 2.01
N GLN A 281 -3.47 -14.53 2.63
CA GLN A 281 -3.09 -13.16 2.25
C GLN A 281 -3.06 -12.24 3.48
N ILE A 282 -2.18 -11.24 3.44
CA ILE A 282 -2.01 -10.22 4.47
C ILE A 282 -1.88 -8.84 3.83
N SER A 283 -2.33 -7.82 4.54
CA SER A 283 -2.17 -6.42 4.13
C SER A 283 -2.05 -5.53 5.37
N GLY A 284 -1.09 -4.61 5.35
CA GLY A 284 -0.88 -3.62 6.41
C GLY A 284 -1.28 -2.24 5.92
N GLY A 285 -2.15 -1.55 6.67
CA GLY A 285 -2.49 -0.16 6.43
C GLY A 285 -1.57 0.80 7.19
N TRP A 286 -2.04 2.03 7.42
CA TRP A 286 -1.27 2.98 8.23
C TRP A 286 -1.08 2.46 9.65
N ARG A 287 -2.20 2.04 10.25
CA ARG A 287 -2.32 1.66 11.67
C ARG A 287 -3.31 0.53 11.88
N HIS A 288 -3.70 -0.18 10.83
CA HIS A 288 -4.59 -1.34 10.88
C HIS A 288 -4.03 -2.45 10.01
N THR A 289 -4.53 -3.66 10.22
CA THR A 289 -4.02 -4.87 9.59
C THR A 289 -5.20 -5.73 9.15
N MET A 290 -5.04 -6.39 8.00
CA MET A 290 -5.96 -7.37 7.46
C MET A 290 -5.24 -8.69 7.21
N ALA A 291 -5.89 -9.79 7.58
CA ALA A 291 -5.45 -11.14 7.22
C ALA A 291 -6.63 -11.96 6.70
N LEU A 292 -6.43 -12.60 5.55
CA LEU A 292 -7.41 -13.43 4.88
C LEU A 292 -6.98 -14.90 5.00
N THR A 293 -7.87 -15.73 5.51
CA THR A 293 -7.64 -17.16 5.69
C THR A 293 -7.87 -17.93 4.39
N SER A 294 -7.30 -19.14 4.31
CA SER A 294 -7.45 -20.06 3.18
C SER A 294 -8.88 -20.54 2.99
N ASP A 295 -9.72 -20.51 4.03
CA ASP A 295 -11.16 -20.82 4.00
C ASP A 295 -12.03 -19.57 3.76
N GLY A 296 -11.44 -18.44 3.33
CA GLY A 296 -12.17 -17.26 2.84
C GLY A 296 -12.68 -16.30 3.92
N LYS A 297 -12.22 -16.43 5.18
CA LYS A 297 -12.58 -15.51 6.27
C LYS A 297 -11.58 -14.36 6.35
N LEU A 298 -12.09 -13.14 6.32
CA LEU A 298 -11.29 -11.93 6.51
C LEU A 298 -11.31 -11.51 7.98
N TYR A 299 -10.13 -11.25 8.53
CA TYR A 299 -9.93 -10.69 9.86
C TYR A 299 -9.27 -9.33 9.77
N GLY A 300 -9.74 -8.39 10.57
CA GLY A 300 -9.18 -7.04 10.69
C GLY A 300 -8.95 -6.65 12.15
N TRP A 301 -7.93 -5.83 12.38
CA TRP A 301 -7.61 -5.23 13.69
C TRP A 301 -6.76 -3.97 13.53
N GLY A 302 -6.53 -3.28 14.64
CA GLY A 302 -5.77 -2.04 14.77
C GLY A 302 -6.68 -0.81 14.92
N TRP A 303 -6.16 0.33 14.44
CA TRP A 303 -6.85 1.61 14.48
C TRP A 303 -8.13 1.61 13.65
N ASN A 304 -9.23 2.05 14.24
CA ASN A 304 -10.56 1.99 13.63
C ASN A 304 -11.35 3.31 13.71
N LYS A 305 -10.68 4.44 13.97
CA LYS A 305 -11.35 5.76 14.09
C LYS A 305 -12.30 6.08 12.92
N PHE A 306 -11.93 5.71 11.70
CA PHE A 306 -12.72 5.95 10.49
C PHE A 306 -13.48 4.71 10.02
N GLY A 307 -13.51 3.65 10.82
CA GLY A 307 -14.20 2.40 10.48
C GLY A 307 -13.40 1.49 9.54
N GLN A 308 -12.11 1.73 9.33
CA GLN A 308 -11.25 1.00 8.37
C GLN A 308 -11.02 -0.48 8.72
N VAL A 309 -11.39 -0.92 9.92
CA VAL A 309 -11.42 -2.34 10.28
C VAL A 309 -12.67 -3.04 9.74
N GLY A 310 -13.78 -2.30 9.54
CA GLY A 310 -14.95 -2.81 8.81
C GLY A 310 -15.93 -3.65 9.62
N VAL A 311 -15.96 -3.50 10.95
CA VAL A 311 -16.79 -4.34 11.84
C VAL A 311 -18.09 -3.67 12.30
N GLY A 312 -18.44 -2.51 11.75
CA GLY A 312 -19.68 -1.78 12.05
C GLY A 312 -19.59 -0.82 13.25
N ASP A 313 -18.38 -0.55 13.73
CA ASP A 313 -18.10 0.45 14.76
C ASP A 313 -16.81 1.24 14.46
N ASN A 314 -16.45 2.16 15.35
CA ASN A 314 -15.28 3.03 15.22
C ASN A 314 -14.29 2.90 16.39
N THR A 315 -14.31 1.75 17.10
CA THR A 315 -13.44 1.50 18.25
C THR A 315 -12.21 0.73 17.81
N ASP A 316 -11.02 1.12 18.28
CA ASP A 316 -9.77 0.43 17.98
C ASP A 316 -9.80 -1.02 18.50
N ILE A 317 -9.15 -1.93 17.78
CA ILE A 317 -9.26 -3.38 18.00
C ILE A 317 -7.84 -3.94 18.15
N CYS A 318 -7.47 -4.45 19.32
CA CYS A 318 -6.13 -4.99 19.56
C CYS A 318 -6.00 -6.51 19.33
N SER A 319 -7.06 -7.20 18.95
CA SER A 319 -7.07 -8.63 18.60
C SER A 319 -7.86 -8.88 17.31
N PRO A 320 -7.46 -9.82 16.44
CA PRO A 320 -8.18 -10.09 15.20
C PRO A 320 -9.69 -10.30 15.37
N VAL A 321 -10.49 -9.52 14.65
CA VAL A 321 -11.96 -9.67 14.59
C VAL A 321 -12.37 -9.99 13.17
N GLN A 322 -13.27 -10.96 13.02
CA GLN A 322 -13.77 -11.34 11.70
C GLN A 322 -14.64 -10.23 11.11
N VAL A 323 -14.28 -9.77 9.91
CA VAL A 323 -15.13 -8.94 9.06
C VAL A 323 -16.19 -9.86 8.46
N LYS A 324 -17.48 -9.60 8.73
CA LYS A 324 -18.58 -10.48 8.32
C LYS A 324 -18.84 -10.41 6.82
N PHE A 325 -18.03 -11.12 6.03
CA PHE A 325 -18.05 -11.03 4.57
C PHE A 325 -17.18 -12.15 3.91
N PRO A 326 -17.61 -12.82 2.81
CA PRO A 326 -16.76 -13.74 2.04
C PRO A 326 -15.75 -12.95 1.18
N ASN A 327 -14.48 -13.37 1.14
CA ASN A 327 -13.41 -12.58 0.53
C ASN A 327 -12.36 -13.41 -0.23
N ASP A 328 -11.86 -12.86 -1.33
CA ASP A 328 -10.78 -13.40 -2.15
C ASP A 328 -9.50 -12.57 -2.10
N GLN A 329 -9.59 -11.24 -2.23
CA GLN A 329 -8.44 -10.33 -2.15
C GLN A 329 -8.69 -9.18 -1.17
N VAL A 330 -7.64 -8.69 -0.50
CA VAL A 330 -7.69 -7.50 0.36
C VAL A 330 -6.49 -6.57 0.14
N SER A 331 -6.74 -5.26 0.16
CA SER A 331 -5.70 -4.22 0.17
C SER A 331 -6.04 -3.12 1.16
N CYS A 332 -5.08 -2.75 2.00
CA CYS A 332 -5.21 -1.66 2.96
C CYS A 332 -4.57 -0.40 2.40
N GLY A 333 -5.29 0.70 2.44
CA GLY A 333 -4.71 2.03 2.34
C GLY A 333 -4.29 2.54 3.71
N TRP A 334 -4.06 3.85 3.84
CA TRP A 334 -3.76 4.39 5.16
C TRP A 334 -4.97 4.36 6.10
N ARG A 335 -6.14 4.68 5.57
CA ARG A 335 -7.36 4.91 6.36
C ARG A 335 -8.60 4.24 5.77
N HIS A 336 -8.42 3.43 4.74
CA HIS A 336 -9.48 2.68 4.09
C HIS A 336 -8.97 1.27 3.73
N THR A 337 -9.90 0.40 3.40
CA THR A 337 -9.64 -0.98 2.99
C THR A 337 -10.49 -1.29 1.76
N LEU A 338 -9.91 -2.00 0.82
CA LEU A 338 -10.56 -2.57 -0.36
C LEU A 338 -10.56 -4.09 -0.24
N ALA A 339 -11.64 -4.74 -0.68
CA ALA A 339 -11.68 -6.19 -0.82
C ALA A 339 -12.44 -6.64 -2.06
N ILE A 340 -12.09 -7.81 -2.60
CA ILE A 340 -12.77 -8.48 -3.71
C ILE A 340 -13.35 -9.80 -3.19
N THR A 341 -14.54 -10.20 -3.64
CA THR A 341 -15.12 -11.53 -3.37
C THR A 341 -14.89 -12.53 -4.49
N GLU A 342 -15.14 -13.81 -4.20
CA GLU A 342 -15.13 -14.85 -5.24
C GLU A 342 -16.16 -14.58 -6.34
N GLU A 343 -17.30 -13.96 -5.99
CA GLU A 343 -18.36 -13.50 -6.90
C GLU A 343 -17.99 -12.21 -7.67
N GLN A 344 -16.74 -11.75 -7.61
CA GLN A 344 -16.26 -10.57 -8.34
C GLN A 344 -16.96 -9.26 -7.96
N ASN A 345 -17.45 -9.18 -6.72
CA ASN A 345 -17.89 -7.92 -6.16
C ASN A 345 -16.73 -7.24 -5.43
N ILE A 346 -16.66 -5.91 -5.49
CA ILE A 346 -15.64 -5.13 -4.80
C ILE A 346 -16.29 -4.32 -3.71
N PHE A 347 -15.67 -4.32 -2.56
CA PHE A 347 -16.12 -3.57 -1.40
C PHE A 347 -15.03 -2.62 -0.93
N SER A 348 -15.47 -1.52 -0.34
CA SER A 348 -14.58 -0.63 0.38
C SER A 348 -15.21 -0.12 1.66
N TRP A 349 -14.37 0.24 2.61
CA TRP A 349 -14.76 0.85 3.87
C TRP A 349 -13.59 1.64 4.48
N GLY A 350 -13.89 2.43 5.50
CA GLY A 350 -12.98 3.35 6.17
C GLY A 350 -13.27 4.81 5.80
N ARG A 351 -12.21 5.60 5.74
CA ARG A 351 -12.24 7.02 5.36
C ARG A 351 -12.64 7.18 3.89
N GLY A 352 -13.57 8.08 3.59
CA GLY A 352 -14.05 8.36 2.24
C GLY A 352 -14.01 9.82 1.81
N THR A 353 -13.41 10.73 2.58
CA THR A 353 -13.49 12.17 2.29
C THR A 353 -12.85 12.63 0.98
N ASN A 354 -11.90 11.87 0.43
CA ASN A 354 -11.31 12.14 -0.90
C ASN A 354 -11.97 11.29 -2.00
N GLY A 355 -13.04 10.55 -1.68
CA GLY A 355 -13.67 9.62 -2.61
C GLY A 355 -12.94 8.29 -2.78
N GLN A 356 -11.94 7.96 -1.94
CA GLN A 356 -11.13 6.73 -2.07
C GLN A 356 -11.93 5.42 -1.92
N LEU A 357 -13.17 5.52 -1.46
CA LEU A 357 -14.12 4.42 -1.39
C LEU A 357 -14.85 4.16 -2.72
N GLY A 358 -14.89 5.14 -3.62
CA GLY A 358 -15.41 4.92 -4.98
C GLY A 358 -16.93 4.83 -5.09
N HIS A 359 -17.67 5.33 -4.10
CA HIS A 359 -19.14 5.27 -4.05
C HIS A 359 -19.83 6.51 -4.65
N GLY A 360 -19.09 7.45 -5.24
CA GLY A 360 -19.63 8.70 -5.78
C GLY A 360 -19.94 9.75 -4.71
N GLU A 361 -19.51 9.53 -3.47
CA GLU A 361 -19.75 10.40 -2.32
C GLU A 361 -18.50 10.49 -1.41
N SER A 362 -18.42 11.56 -0.64
CA SER A 362 -17.31 11.81 0.30
C SER A 362 -17.68 11.48 1.75
N MET A 363 -18.07 10.23 2.01
CA MET A 363 -18.53 9.76 3.33
C MET A 363 -17.70 8.58 3.84
N ASP A 364 -17.46 8.54 5.15
CA ASP A 364 -16.78 7.42 5.81
C ASP A 364 -17.77 6.26 6.04
N TRP A 365 -17.33 5.02 5.85
CA TRP A 365 -18.13 3.80 6.05
C TRP A 365 -17.41 2.85 7.00
N ASN A 366 -18.06 2.37 8.07
CA ASN A 366 -17.42 1.51 9.06
C ASN A 366 -17.72 0.00 8.89
N PHE A 367 -18.35 -0.36 7.78
CA PHE A 367 -18.59 -1.72 7.33
C PHE A 367 -18.39 -1.80 5.81
N PRO A 368 -18.12 -2.98 5.24
CA PRO A 368 -17.94 -3.15 3.80
C PRO A 368 -19.14 -2.63 3.01
N LYS A 369 -18.91 -1.66 2.12
CA LYS A 369 -19.91 -1.16 1.17
C LYS A 369 -19.47 -1.49 -0.26
N ILE A 370 -20.40 -1.95 -1.08
CA ILE A 370 -20.12 -2.38 -2.46
C ILE A 370 -19.78 -1.17 -3.36
N ILE A 371 -18.79 -1.34 -4.24
CA ILE A 371 -18.47 -0.41 -5.32
C ILE A 371 -19.26 -0.83 -6.55
N GLU A 372 -20.44 -0.23 -6.71
CA GLU A 372 -21.38 -0.54 -7.80
C GLU A 372 -20.73 -0.50 -9.19
N ALA A 373 -19.86 0.49 -9.43
CA ALA A 373 -19.24 0.71 -10.73
C ALA A 373 -18.38 -0.47 -11.25
N LEU A 374 -17.90 -1.32 -10.35
CA LEU A 374 -16.96 -2.40 -10.68
C LEU A 374 -17.48 -3.79 -10.31
N SER A 375 -18.58 -3.87 -9.57
CA SER A 375 -19.10 -5.13 -9.02
C SER A 375 -20.10 -5.80 -9.96
N VAL A 376 -20.21 -7.13 -9.89
CA VAL A 376 -21.21 -7.91 -10.64
C VAL A 376 -22.63 -7.45 -10.30
N GLU A 377 -22.91 -7.26 -9.01
CA GLU A 377 -24.21 -6.80 -8.53
C GLU A 377 -24.55 -5.35 -8.92
N GLY A 378 -23.55 -4.60 -9.43
CA GLY A 378 -23.70 -3.26 -9.98
C GLY A 378 -23.56 -3.24 -11.50
N SER A 379 -22.64 -2.43 -12.03
CA SER A 379 -22.46 -2.22 -13.48
C SER A 379 -21.35 -3.06 -14.12
N SER A 380 -20.68 -3.94 -13.36
CA SER A 380 -19.68 -4.88 -13.88
C SER A 380 -18.55 -4.24 -14.71
N GLY A 381 -18.20 -2.99 -14.40
CA GLY A 381 -17.21 -2.23 -15.16
C GLY A 381 -17.62 -1.85 -16.59
N GLN A 382 -18.91 -1.94 -16.93
CA GLN A 382 -19.41 -1.61 -18.28
C GLN A 382 -19.59 -0.11 -18.52
N GLN A 383 -19.78 0.69 -17.46
CA GLN A 383 -20.06 2.12 -17.52
C GLN A 383 -18.97 2.97 -16.84
N ILE A 384 -17.70 2.57 -16.95
CA ILE A 384 -16.59 3.34 -16.38
C ILE A 384 -16.26 4.51 -17.32
N GLU A 385 -16.58 5.72 -16.89
CA GLU A 385 -16.24 6.93 -17.62
C GLU A 385 -14.72 7.14 -17.66
N SER A 386 -14.21 7.56 -18.82
CA SER A 386 -12.85 8.08 -18.96
C SER A 386 -12.80 9.54 -18.50
N SER A 387 -11.71 9.95 -17.85
CA SER A 387 -11.48 11.36 -17.56
C SER A 387 -11.45 12.17 -18.88
N LYS A 388 -12.24 13.25 -18.94
CA LYS A 388 -12.08 14.26 -19.99
C LYS A 388 -10.82 15.07 -19.64
N LEU A 389 -9.80 14.99 -20.50
CA LEU A 389 -8.63 15.87 -20.39
C LEU A 389 -9.09 17.32 -20.53
N ASP A 390 -9.08 18.08 -19.45
CA ASP A 390 -9.16 19.54 -19.51
C ASP A 390 -7.75 20.12 -19.34
N PRO A 391 -7.08 20.55 -20.42
CA PRO A 391 -5.74 21.11 -20.35
C PRO A 391 -5.64 22.47 -19.61
N LEU A 392 -6.74 22.98 -19.04
CA LEU A 392 -6.82 24.28 -18.36
C LEU A 392 -7.01 24.20 -16.84
N SER A 393 -7.07 23.02 -16.21
CA SER A 393 -7.22 22.93 -14.75
C SER A 393 -5.94 23.42 -14.04
N GLY A 394 -6.09 24.49 -13.27
CA GLY A 394 -4.99 25.20 -12.63
C GLY A 394 -4.31 24.35 -11.55
N LYS A 395 -2.98 24.45 -11.47
CA LYS A 395 -2.16 23.83 -10.42
C LYS A 395 -2.51 24.45 -9.06
N SER A 396 -3.29 23.77 -8.24
CA SER A 396 -3.37 24.06 -6.80
C SER A 396 -2.06 23.60 -6.14
N TRP A 397 -1.30 24.53 -5.56
CA TRP A 397 -0.03 24.22 -4.91
C TRP A 397 -0.24 24.24 -3.39
N VAL A 398 -0.19 23.08 -2.74
CA VAL A 398 -0.34 22.95 -1.27
C VAL A 398 1.02 22.80 -0.58
N SER A 399 1.18 23.41 0.59
CA SER A 399 2.46 23.46 1.33
C SER A 399 2.98 22.06 1.73
N PRO A 400 4.29 21.78 1.66
CA PRO A 400 4.87 20.51 2.09
C PRO A 400 4.50 20.08 3.51
N VAL A 401 4.22 21.02 4.42
CA VAL A 401 3.92 20.74 5.84
C VAL A 401 2.57 20.02 6.03
N GLU A 402 1.65 20.19 5.08
CA GLU A 402 0.33 19.55 5.09
C GLU A 402 0.33 18.18 4.37
N ARG A 403 1.44 17.84 3.69
CA ARG A 403 1.60 16.60 2.88
C ARG A 403 2.16 15.40 3.65
N TYR A 404 2.72 15.62 4.85
CA TYR A 404 3.29 14.54 5.66
C TYR A 404 2.25 13.96 6.64
N ALA A 405 2.25 12.65 6.83
CA ALA A 405 1.56 12.01 7.96
C ALA A 405 2.20 12.46 9.28
N VAL A 406 1.60 13.46 9.93
CA VAL A 406 1.99 13.86 11.29
C VAL A 406 1.48 12.83 12.30
N VAL A 407 2.35 12.39 13.21
CA VAL A 407 1.94 11.64 14.40
C VAL A 407 1.18 12.60 15.31
N PRO A 408 -0.10 12.38 15.65
CA PRO A 408 -0.79 13.25 16.59
C PRO A 408 -0.05 13.23 17.95
N GLY A 409 0.52 14.37 18.35
CA GLY A 409 1.32 14.53 19.57
C GLY A 409 2.45 15.58 19.51
N GLU A 410 2.86 16.03 18.32
CA GLU A 410 4.00 16.96 18.15
C GLU A 410 3.60 18.35 17.58
N SER A 411 2.57 18.99 18.12
CA SER A 411 2.35 20.43 17.87
C SER A 411 2.91 21.26 19.03
N GLY A 412 3.99 21.99 18.75
CA GLY A 412 4.70 22.83 19.71
C GLY A 412 3.79 23.88 20.36
N GLN A 413 3.72 23.84 21.69
CA GLN A 413 3.27 24.94 22.51
C GLN A 413 4.49 25.70 23.04
N THR A 414 4.63 26.95 22.63
CA THR A 414 5.45 27.94 23.33
C THR A 414 4.91 28.11 24.75
N VAL A 415 5.71 27.72 25.73
CA VAL A 415 5.42 27.81 27.17
C VAL A 415 5.56 29.27 27.63
N HIS A 416 4.49 29.84 28.18
CA HIS A 416 4.62 30.71 29.35
C HIS A 416 4.37 29.86 30.60
N SER A 417 5.28 29.99 31.55
CA SER A 417 5.44 29.21 32.78
C SER A 417 4.27 29.37 33.76
N GLU A 418 3.87 28.27 34.43
CA GLU A 418 3.84 28.18 35.90
C GLU A 418 3.73 26.72 36.38
N LYS A 419 4.33 26.48 37.56
CA LYS A 419 4.79 25.21 38.16
C LYS A 419 3.71 24.13 38.44
N GLY A 420 4.12 22.86 38.30
CA GLY A 420 3.46 21.70 38.92
C GLY A 420 4.12 20.34 38.61
N ASN A 421 4.98 19.86 39.52
CA ASN A 421 5.69 18.56 39.64
C ASN A 421 5.24 17.33 38.82
N GLY A 422 6.22 16.60 38.25
CA GLY A 422 6.09 15.15 38.06
C GLY A 422 6.88 14.41 36.97
N GLY A 423 8.14 14.78 36.67
CA GLY A 423 9.20 13.90 36.12
C GLY A 423 8.96 13.11 34.81
N ASP A 424 9.16 13.75 33.66
CA ASP A 424 9.49 13.10 32.37
C ASP A 424 10.92 13.53 31.95
N VAL A 425 11.83 12.57 31.88
CA VAL A 425 13.25 12.67 31.44
C VAL A 425 13.55 11.27 30.88
N ASP A 426 13.87 10.96 29.62
CA ASP A 426 14.74 11.58 28.63
C ASP A 426 14.25 11.21 27.22
N VAL A 427 14.01 12.21 26.35
CA VAL A 427 14.04 12.05 24.89
C VAL A 427 15.19 12.94 24.41
N PRO A 428 16.21 12.41 23.71
CA PRO A 428 17.27 13.25 23.16
C PRO A 428 16.69 14.21 22.12
N GLN A 429 16.44 15.46 22.53
CA GLN A 429 16.18 16.58 21.64
C GLN A 429 17.45 16.86 20.84
N ASN A 430 17.44 16.53 19.55
CA ASN A 430 18.23 17.20 18.53
C ASN A 430 17.69 16.83 17.15
N ASP A 431 16.58 17.44 16.74
CA ASP A 431 16.20 17.52 15.33
C ASP A 431 15.21 18.67 15.09
N ALA A 432 15.75 19.85 14.77
CA ALA A 432 15.12 20.87 13.91
C ALA A 432 16.06 22.07 13.71
N LYS A 433 17.18 21.85 13.02
CA LYS A 433 17.83 22.92 12.25
C LYS A 433 18.19 22.40 10.87
N ARG A 434 17.20 22.38 9.97
CA ARG A 434 17.44 22.37 8.52
C ARG A 434 17.56 23.82 8.05
N MET A 435 18.79 24.28 7.83
CA MET A 435 19.04 25.40 6.92
C MET A 435 19.01 24.87 5.49
N ARG A 436 18.33 25.62 4.62
CA ARG A 436 18.33 25.46 3.16
C ARG A 436 19.74 25.70 2.60
N MET A 437 20.16 24.85 1.66
CA MET A 437 20.74 25.30 0.39
C MET A 437 20.10 24.49 -0.72
#